data_AF-A0A2R4CA06-F1
#
_entry.id   AF-A0A2R4CA06-F1
#
_cell.length_a   1.000
_cell.length_b   1.000
_cell.length_c   1.000
_cell.angle_alpha   90.00
_cell.angle_beta   90.00
_cell.angle_gamma   90.00
#
_symmetry.space_group_name_H-M   'P 1'
#
loop_
_entity.id
_entity.type
_entity.pdbx_description
1 polymer ?
#
loop_
_entity_poly.entity_id
_entity_poly.type
_entity_poly.pdbx_seq_one_letter_code
_entity_poly.pdbx_strand_id
1 'polypeptide(L)'
;MFQTTYGAFDGNSWERLCQLVFKRKFTDDGYTHIPATPGDYGLEGFTKTTGCGYQCYCPERAYPTKELYEKQRDKITTDLKKLQTNEADLKKVLGVTKLRRWHLVTPIIAHNDLIKHAQTKEAEVRGWNLSILAPDFQVLVHDADHYATEIQLMKLAVGQALDFGGVPTVLPELTDDSEMYEKNIMRKTRKRLASSSVDKLESKVARLYTNTLREFLDHGPHLKRINDTAPTLHSRLARLINGYEADIGETCDTWVGTPQELTEKIRDGLTERIIKELAPAIDLTGAAQIARLIVARWIAVCEVDYD
;
A
#
# COMPACT_ATOMS: atom_id res chain seq x y z
N MET A 1 7.87 -5.43 -1.15
CA MET A 1 7.40 -4.11 -0.67
C MET A 1 7.14 -4.21 0.83
N PHE A 2 7.72 -3.30 1.60
CA PHE A 2 7.55 -3.12 3.03
C PHE A 2 6.23 -2.40 3.32
N GLN A 3 5.44 -2.93 4.26
CA GLN A 3 4.15 -2.36 4.64
C GLN A 3 4.35 -1.32 5.75
N THR A 4 3.72 -0.17 5.59
CA THR A 4 3.72 0.92 6.57
C THR A 4 2.29 1.41 6.80
N THR A 5 2.09 2.21 7.86
CA THR A 5 0.83 2.95 8.08
C THR A 5 0.50 3.90 6.91
N TYR A 6 1.49 4.26 6.09
CA TYR A 6 1.32 5.12 4.93
C TYR A 6 1.21 4.38 3.60
N GLY A 7 1.24 3.04 3.60
CA GLY A 7 1.13 2.20 2.40
C GLY A 7 2.34 1.29 2.19
N ALA A 8 2.33 0.55 1.08
CA ALA A 8 3.40 -0.36 0.70
C ALA A 8 4.50 0.37 -0.08
N PHE A 9 5.76 0.21 0.33
CA PHE A 9 6.91 0.85 -0.31
C PHE A 9 8.06 -0.14 -0.59
N ASP A 10 8.86 0.16 -1.58
CA ASP A 10 10.20 -0.37 -1.81
C ASP A 10 11.22 0.78 -1.72
N GLY A 11 12.51 0.51 -1.96
CA GLY A 11 13.56 1.53 -1.93
C GLY A 11 13.24 2.76 -2.78
N ASN A 12 12.81 2.54 -4.02
CA ASN A 12 12.57 3.60 -5.00
C ASN A 12 11.30 4.41 -4.67
N SER A 13 10.21 3.75 -4.33
CA SER A 13 8.94 4.41 -4.00
C SER A 13 9.00 5.14 -2.66
N TRP A 14 9.77 4.63 -1.69
CA TRP A 14 10.06 5.33 -0.44
C TRP A 14 10.88 6.60 -0.69
N GLU A 15 11.99 6.49 -1.43
CA GLU A 15 12.82 7.65 -1.79
C GLU A 15 11.99 8.70 -2.53
N ARG A 16 11.16 8.29 -3.49
CA ARG A 16 10.26 9.20 -4.21
C ARG A 16 9.30 9.92 -3.28
N LEU A 17 8.70 9.23 -2.31
CA LEU A 17 7.83 9.86 -1.30
C LEU A 17 8.63 10.88 -0.46
N CYS A 18 9.78 10.47 0.06
CA CYS A 18 10.68 11.31 0.84
C CYS A 18 11.08 12.57 0.05
N GLN A 19 11.42 12.45 -1.23
CA GLN A 19 11.75 13.58 -2.10
C GLN A 19 10.61 14.58 -2.24
N LEU A 20 9.37 14.11 -2.36
CA LEU A 20 8.19 15.00 -2.39
C LEU A 20 8.04 15.73 -1.04
N VAL A 21 8.15 14.98 0.06
CA VAL A 21 8.08 15.52 1.42
C VAL A 21 9.16 16.58 1.64
N PHE A 22 10.42 16.29 1.35
CA PHE A 22 11.54 17.20 1.60
C PHE A 22 11.45 18.46 0.75
N LYS A 23 11.12 18.33 -0.54
CA LYS A 23 10.95 19.49 -1.44
C LYS A 23 9.90 20.45 -0.93
N ARG A 24 8.82 19.96 -0.33
CA ARG A 24 7.74 20.79 0.24
C ARG A 24 8.07 21.32 1.64
N LYS A 25 8.50 20.45 2.55
CA LYS A 25 8.73 20.81 3.96
C LYS A 25 9.89 21.79 4.12
N PHE A 26 10.92 21.62 3.29
CA PHE A 26 12.17 22.35 3.39
C PHE A 26 12.39 23.26 2.17
N THR A 27 11.31 23.71 1.51
CA THR A 27 11.39 24.68 0.39
C THR A 27 12.13 25.94 0.82
N ASP A 28 11.73 26.52 1.96
CA ASP A 28 12.28 27.77 2.48
C ASP A 28 13.74 27.63 2.93
N ASP A 29 14.15 26.41 3.29
CA ASP A 29 15.53 26.07 3.62
C ASP A 29 16.41 25.80 2.39
N GLY A 30 15.83 25.88 1.19
CA GLY A 30 16.51 25.65 -0.07
C GLY A 30 16.89 24.18 -0.29
N TYR A 31 15.99 23.25 0.02
CA TYR A 31 16.23 21.83 -0.22
C TYR A 31 16.65 21.55 -1.67
N THR A 32 17.81 20.90 -1.80
CA THR A 32 18.46 20.57 -3.06
C THR A 32 18.59 19.06 -3.15
N HIS A 33 17.88 18.47 -4.11
CA HIS A 33 17.97 17.04 -4.44
C HIS A 33 19.31 16.75 -5.11
N ILE A 34 19.98 15.67 -4.70
CA ILE A 34 21.20 15.15 -5.33
C ILE A 34 20.78 13.96 -6.22
N PRO A 35 20.89 14.07 -7.55
CA PRO A 35 20.58 12.96 -8.43
C PRO A 35 21.53 11.78 -8.21
N ALA A 36 21.04 10.55 -8.37
CA ALA A 36 21.82 9.32 -8.19
C ALA A 36 23.02 9.15 -9.17
N THR A 37 23.10 9.95 -10.24
CA THR A 37 24.20 9.89 -11.22
C THR A 37 25.06 11.15 -11.12
N PRO A 38 26.40 11.04 -10.97
CA PRO A 38 27.23 9.82 -11.02
C PRO A 38 27.31 9.01 -9.71
N GLY A 39 26.67 9.48 -8.63
CA GLY A 39 26.58 8.78 -7.35
C GLY A 39 25.95 9.69 -6.29
N ASP A 40 25.39 9.11 -5.22
CA ASP A 40 24.64 9.84 -4.18
C ASP A 40 25.50 10.47 -3.08
N TYR A 41 26.82 10.27 -3.06
CA TYR A 41 27.74 10.77 -1.99
C TYR A 41 27.31 10.42 -0.54
N GLY A 42 26.33 9.54 -0.35
CA GLY A 42 25.69 9.27 0.95
C GLY A 42 24.54 10.22 1.33
N LEU A 43 23.97 10.93 0.36
CA LEU A 43 22.88 11.90 0.50
C LEU A 43 21.93 11.86 -0.71
N GLU A 44 20.63 11.73 -0.46
CA GLU A 44 19.60 12.01 -1.46
C GLU A 44 19.36 13.51 -1.64
N GLY A 45 19.76 14.33 -0.67
CA GLY A 45 19.67 15.78 -0.78
C GLY A 45 19.99 16.50 0.51
N PHE A 46 20.04 17.83 0.44
CA PHE A 46 20.39 18.67 1.58
C PHE A 46 19.71 20.04 1.52
N THR A 47 19.56 20.69 2.66
CA THR A 47 19.10 22.07 2.78
C THR A 47 20.27 23.05 2.79
N LYS A 48 20.21 24.12 1.99
CA LYS A 48 21.29 25.11 1.87
C LYS A 48 21.45 25.99 3.10
N THR A 49 20.36 26.40 3.74
CA THR A 49 20.41 27.37 4.85
C THR A 49 20.70 26.70 6.19
N THR A 50 20.09 25.53 6.44
CA THR A 50 20.16 24.83 7.74
C THR A 50 21.20 23.71 7.80
N GLY A 51 21.73 23.27 6.65
CA GLY A 51 22.75 22.24 6.58
C GLY A 51 22.28 20.84 7.02
N CYS A 52 20.99 20.52 6.87
CA CYS A 52 20.45 19.18 7.05
C CYS A 52 20.62 18.36 5.77
N GLY A 53 21.37 17.26 5.84
CA GLY A 53 21.48 16.24 4.80
C GLY A 53 20.56 15.05 5.08
N TYR A 54 19.99 14.46 4.04
CA TYR A 54 19.01 13.38 4.14
C TYR A 54 19.45 12.18 3.30
N GLN A 55 19.31 11.00 3.87
CA GLN A 55 19.49 9.73 3.19
C GLN A 55 18.28 8.83 3.41
N CYS A 56 17.79 8.19 2.34
CA CYS A 56 16.63 7.32 2.42
C CYS A 56 17.03 5.84 2.53
N TYR A 57 16.24 5.08 3.27
CA TYR A 57 16.36 3.62 3.31
C TYR A 57 15.00 2.97 3.55
N CYS A 58 14.56 2.11 2.64
CA CYS A 58 13.40 1.26 2.85
C CYS A 58 13.83 -0.21 2.81
N PRO A 59 13.47 -1.02 3.82
CA PRO A 59 13.68 -2.47 3.76
C PRO A 59 12.93 -3.08 2.56
N GLU A 60 13.47 -4.12 1.95
CA GLU A 60 12.83 -4.78 0.79
C GLU A 60 11.59 -5.60 1.19
N ARG A 61 11.61 -6.11 2.42
CA ARG A 61 10.59 -6.95 3.06
C ARG A 61 10.54 -6.70 4.57
N ALA A 62 9.52 -7.23 5.23
CA ALA A 62 9.50 -7.29 6.69
C ALA A 62 10.60 -8.23 7.18
N TYR A 63 11.50 -7.72 8.02
CA TYR A 63 12.58 -8.48 8.64
C TYR A 63 12.31 -8.63 10.14
N PRO A 64 12.82 -9.69 10.78
CA PRO A 64 12.92 -9.74 12.24
C PRO A 64 13.65 -8.49 12.77
N THR A 65 13.25 -8.01 13.95
CA THR A 65 13.74 -6.75 14.54
C THR A 65 15.27 -6.63 14.53
N LYS A 66 15.98 -7.72 14.84
CA LYS A 66 17.45 -7.75 14.87
C LYS A 66 18.06 -7.57 13.47
N GLU A 67 17.55 -8.28 12.48
CA GLU A 67 18.04 -8.19 11.09
C GLU A 67 17.74 -6.80 10.51
N LEU A 68 16.56 -6.25 10.78
CA LEU A 68 16.20 -4.88 10.38
C LEU A 68 17.19 -3.86 10.96
N TYR A 69 17.47 -3.96 12.27
CA TYR A 69 18.47 -3.13 12.94
C TYR A 69 19.85 -3.23 12.28
N GLU A 70 20.35 -4.44 12.04
CA GLU A 70 21.66 -4.66 11.42
C GLU A 70 21.75 -4.00 10.05
N LYS A 71 20.72 -4.14 9.22
CA LYS A 71 20.67 -3.49 7.90
C LYS A 71 20.65 -1.97 7.99
N GLN A 72 19.86 -1.40 8.89
CA GLN A 72 19.80 0.06 9.10
C GLN A 72 21.13 0.60 9.64
N ARG A 73 21.74 -0.11 10.60
CA ARG A 73 23.06 0.20 11.17
C ARG A 73 24.15 0.22 10.09
N ASP A 74 24.16 -0.79 9.22
CA ASP A 74 25.12 -0.92 8.14
C ASP A 74 24.93 0.18 7.10
N LYS A 75 23.68 0.55 6.79
CA LYS A 75 23.34 1.69 5.93
C LYS A 75 23.90 3.01 6.48
N ILE A 76 23.64 3.34 7.76
CA ILE A 76 24.21 4.53 8.42
C ILE A 76 25.73 4.55 8.30
N THR A 77 26.37 3.42 8.63
CA THR A 77 27.84 3.31 8.62
C THR A 77 28.42 3.53 7.23
N THR A 78 27.83 2.87 6.23
CA THR A 78 28.32 2.90 4.85
C THR A 78 28.13 4.29 4.24
N ASP A 79 26.96 4.90 4.43
CA ASP A 79 26.66 6.19 3.81
C ASP A 79 27.38 7.36 4.49
N LEU A 80 27.55 7.35 5.82
CA LEU A 80 28.39 8.35 6.48
C LEU A 80 29.83 8.25 5.99
N LYS A 81 30.37 7.03 5.77
CA LYS A 81 31.72 6.86 5.22
C LYS A 81 31.87 7.49 3.83
N LYS A 82 30.82 7.51 3.01
CA LYS A 82 30.83 8.18 1.70
C LYS A 82 31.07 9.69 1.82
N LEU A 83 30.67 10.34 2.92
CA LEU A 83 30.95 11.76 3.15
C LEU A 83 32.46 12.03 3.23
N GLN A 84 33.22 11.13 3.86
CA GLN A 84 34.69 11.20 3.92
C GLN A 84 35.31 10.81 2.57
N THR A 85 34.88 9.70 1.98
CA THR A 85 35.44 9.20 0.71
C THR A 85 35.30 10.23 -0.41
N ASN A 86 34.18 10.95 -0.46
CA ASN A 86 33.85 11.87 -1.54
C ASN A 86 33.90 13.35 -1.12
N GLU A 87 34.63 13.69 -0.06
CA GLU A 87 34.62 15.04 0.53
C GLU A 87 34.85 16.14 -0.53
N ALA A 88 35.83 15.94 -1.43
CA ALA A 88 36.20 16.94 -2.43
C ALA A 88 35.07 17.24 -3.43
N ASP A 89 34.33 16.23 -3.87
CA ASP A 89 33.22 16.40 -4.80
C ASP A 89 31.96 16.87 -4.09
N LEU A 90 31.67 16.30 -2.92
CA LEU A 90 30.54 16.73 -2.09
C LEU A 90 30.69 18.20 -1.67
N LYS A 91 31.91 18.69 -1.43
CA LYS A 91 32.18 20.12 -1.17
C LYS A 91 31.76 21.01 -2.34
N LYS A 92 31.94 20.57 -3.60
CA LYS A 92 31.48 21.31 -4.78
C LYS A 92 29.96 21.36 -4.86
N VAL A 93 29.30 20.27 -4.46
CA VAL A 93 27.83 20.17 -4.42
C VAL A 93 27.24 21.05 -3.32
N LEU A 94 27.82 21.02 -2.11
CA LEU A 94 27.37 21.81 -0.96
C LEU A 94 27.66 23.31 -1.10
N GLY A 95 28.72 23.66 -1.85
CA GLY A 95 29.20 25.03 -1.99
C GLY A 95 29.70 25.57 -0.66
N VAL A 96 29.08 26.65 -0.17
CA VAL A 96 29.41 27.25 1.14
C VAL A 96 28.72 26.57 2.33
N THR A 97 27.76 25.68 2.06
CA THR A 97 26.97 25.01 3.07
C THR A 97 27.83 24.00 3.83
N LYS A 98 27.73 24.01 5.16
CA LYS A 98 28.26 22.94 6.00
C LYS A 98 27.13 22.07 6.52
N LEU A 99 27.32 20.76 6.47
CA LEU A 99 26.36 19.83 7.06
C LEU A 99 26.43 19.95 8.58
N ARG A 100 25.31 20.32 9.19
CA ARG A 100 25.09 20.36 10.64
C ARG A 100 24.31 19.13 11.11
N ARG A 101 23.52 18.49 10.24
CA ARG A 101 22.80 17.27 10.57
C ARG A 101 22.79 16.32 9.38
N TRP A 102 22.87 15.03 9.64
CA TRP A 102 22.64 13.98 8.67
C TRP A 102 21.53 13.07 9.19
N HIS A 103 20.49 12.86 8.37
CA HIS A 103 19.30 12.11 8.73
C HIS A 103 19.21 10.83 7.91
N LEU A 104 19.16 9.67 8.56
CA LEU A 104 18.59 8.49 7.93
C LEU A 104 17.07 8.56 8.05
N VAL A 105 16.36 8.52 6.92
CA VAL A 105 14.90 8.49 6.87
C VAL A 105 14.45 7.10 6.41
N THR A 106 13.83 6.37 7.32
CA THR A 106 13.43 4.97 7.16
C THR A 106 11.96 4.78 7.54
N PRO A 107 11.23 3.77 7.03
CA PRO A 107 9.83 3.57 7.40
C PRO A 107 9.57 3.39 8.90
N ILE A 108 10.42 2.63 9.58
CA ILE A 108 10.27 2.29 11.00
C ILE A 108 11.63 2.20 11.70
N ILE A 109 11.65 2.51 12.99
CA ILE A 109 12.78 2.28 13.89
C ILE A 109 12.33 1.23 14.93
N ALA A 110 12.77 -0.02 14.76
CA ALA A 110 12.28 -1.13 15.58
C ALA A 110 13.16 -1.42 16.82
N HIS A 111 14.33 -0.79 16.94
CA HIS A 111 15.28 -1.06 18.00
C HIS A 111 16.05 0.20 18.42
N ASN A 112 16.10 0.48 19.73
CA ASN A 112 16.78 1.66 20.28
C ASN A 112 18.30 1.66 20.06
N ASP A 113 18.93 0.50 19.89
CA ASP A 113 20.35 0.41 19.53
C ASP A 113 20.69 1.13 18.21
N LEU A 114 19.71 1.35 17.32
CA LEU A 114 19.94 2.17 16.14
C LEU A 114 20.26 3.63 16.52
N ILE A 115 19.59 4.16 17.54
CA ILE A 115 19.82 5.52 18.08
C ILE A 115 21.19 5.57 18.76
N LYS A 116 21.56 4.53 19.54
CA LYS A 116 22.90 4.43 20.16
C LYS A 116 24.01 4.36 19.11
N HIS A 117 23.77 3.63 18.02
CA HIS A 117 24.70 3.54 16.90
C HIS A 117 24.85 4.89 16.19
N ALA A 118 23.75 5.61 15.96
CA ALA A 118 23.78 6.96 15.41
C ALA A 118 24.64 7.91 16.28
N GLN A 119 24.50 7.87 17.61
CA GLN A 119 25.34 8.66 18.53
C GLN A 119 26.82 8.28 18.47
N THR A 120 27.12 6.98 18.42
CA THR A 120 28.51 6.50 18.25
C THR A 120 29.11 7.03 16.94
N LYS A 121 28.35 6.95 15.85
CA LYS A 121 28.77 7.44 14.53
C LYS A 121 28.87 8.95 14.46
N GLU A 122 28.03 9.69 15.17
CA GLU A 122 28.16 11.14 15.29
C GLU A 122 29.53 11.55 15.85
N ALA A 123 29.97 10.93 16.95
CA ALA A 123 31.28 11.20 17.54
C ALA A 123 32.42 10.81 16.58
N GLU A 124 32.32 9.65 15.93
CA GLU A 124 33.30 9.18 14.94
C GLU A 124 33.43 10.16 13.76
N VAL A 125 32.31 10.59 13.18
CA VAL A 125 32.29 11.47 12.00
C VAL A 125 32.78 12.87 12.34
N ARG A 126 32.45 13.42 13.52
CA ARG A 126 33.07 14.67 14.01
C ARG A 126 34.59 14.55 14.10
N GLY A 127 35.09 13.41 14.56
CA GLY A 127 36.53 13.13 14.68
C GLY A 127 37.27 13.08 13.34
N TRP A 128 36.57 12.91 12.21
CA TRP A 128 37.19 12.96 10.88
C TRP A 128 37.60 14.37 10.46
N ASN A 129 37.10 15.42 11.13
CA ASN A 129 37.44 16.82 10.85
C ASN A 129 37.25 17.23 9.38
N LEU A 130 36.21 16.70 8.72
CA LEU A 130 35.92 17.02 7.32
C LEU A 130 35.54 18.50 7.17
N SER A 131 36.04 19.15 6.12
CA SER A 131 35.80 20.58 5.86
C SER A 131 34.34 20.91 5.54
N ILE A 132 33.57 19.92 5.13
CA ILE A 132 32.14 19.99 4.80
C ILE A 132 31.20 19.92 6.02
N LEU A 133 31.72 19.66 7.22
CA LEU A 133 30.91 19.49 8.43
C LEU A 133 30.97 20.72 9.34
N ALA A 134 29.85 21.01 10.00
CA ALA A 134 29.80 21.96 11.11
C ALA A 134 30.39 21.32 12.39
N PRO A 135 30.97 22.10 13.32
CA PRO A 135 31.53 21.56 14.56
C PRO A 135 30.52 20.79 15.42
N ASP A 136 29.25 21.18 15.36
CA ASP A 136 28.14 20.57 16.08
C ASP A 136 27.36 19.56 15.22
N PHE A 137 28.01 18.94 14.23
CA PHE A 137 27.39 17.95 13.33
C PHE A 137 26.65 16.84 14.07
N GLN A 138 25.41 16.52 13.70
CA GLN A 138 24.62 15.46 14.33
C GLN A 138 24.25 14.34 13.37
N VAL A 139 24.09 13.11 13.89
CA VAL A 139 23.55 11.96 13.14
C VAL A 139 22.22 11.58 13.75
N LEU A 140 21.15 11.68 12.96
CA LEU A 140 19.78 11.51 13.39
C LEU A 140 19.08 10.43 12.56
N VAL A 141 18.08 9.80 13.16
CA VAL A 141 17.25 8.79 12.48
C VAL A 141 15.80 9.20 12.63
N HIS A 142 15.11 9.36 11.51
CA HIS A 142 13.69 9.66 11.46
C HIS A 142 12.95 8.46 10.89
N ASP A 143 11.83 8.11 11.52
CA ASP A 143 10.86 7.19 10.94
C ASP A 143 9.85 7.93 10.04
N ALA A 144 8.87 7.21 9.50
CA ALA A 144 7.82 7.79 8.68
C ALA A 144 6.97 8.84 9.43
N ASP A 145 6.76 8.65 10.74
CA ASP A 145 5.85 9.48 11.54
C ASP A 145 6.40 10.89 11.77
N HIS A 146 7.71 11.09 11.68
CA HIS A 146 8.33 12.42 11.65
C HIS A 146 7.81 13.30 10.50
N TYR A 147 7.28 12.68 9.45
CA TYR A 147 6.76 13.34 8.25
C TYR A 147 5.28 13.02 8.01
N ALA A 148 4.55 12.53 9.03
CA ALA A 148 3.15 12.10 8.92
C ALA A 148 2.27 13.16 8.26
N THR A 149 2.40 14.42 8.70
CA THR A 149 1.61 15.54 8.18
C THR A 149 1.89 15.78 6.70
N GLU A 150 3.16 15.81 6.30
CA GLU A 150 3.52 16.02 4.90
C GLU A 150 3.09 14.85 4.01
N ILE A 151 3.28 13.61 4.48
CA ILE A 151 2.85 12.42 3.76
C ILE A 151 1.34 12.46 3.54
N GLN A 152 0.56 12.81 4.57
CA GLN A 152 -0.90 12.87 4.48
C GLN A 152 -1.37 14.01 3.56
N LEU A 153 -0.72 15.17 3.60
CA LEU A 153 -0.98 16.27 2.66
C LEU A 153 -0.69 15.88 1.21
N MET A 154 0.36 15.09 0.97
CA MET A 154 0.66 14.59 -0.38
C MET A 154 -0.41 13.59 -0.86
N LYS A 155 -0.88 12.70 0.02
CA LYS A 155 -1.99 11.79 -0.32
C LYS A 155 -3.25 12.56 -0.69
N LEU A 156 -3.60 13.58 0.11
CA LEU A 156 -4.74 14.46 -0.16
C LEU A 156 -4.59 15.23 -1.48
N ALA A 157 -3.40 15.77 -1.76
CA ALA A 157 -3.13 16.51 -2.99
C ALA A 157 -3.26 15.66 -4.26
N VAL A 158 -3.04 14.34 -4.14
CA VAL A 158 -3.22 13.35 -5.23
C VAL A 158 -4.66 12.80 -5.26
N GLY A 159 -5.56 13.33 -4.42
CA GLY A 159 -6.97 12.94 -4.38
C GLY A 159 -7.21 11.57 -3.73
N GLN A 160 -6.26 11.03 -2.95
CA GLN A 160 -6.55 9.85 -2.14
C GLN A 160 -7.49 10.25 -1.00
N ALA A 161 -8.60 9.52 -0.89
CA ALA A 161 -9.54 9.65 0.22
C ALA A 161 -8.82 9.41 1.56
N LEU A 162 -9.22 10.17 2.58
CA LEU A 162 -8.75 9.95 3.94
C LEU A 162 -9.26 8.61 4.45
N ASP A 163 -8.35 7.83 5.02
CA ASP A 163 -8.67 6.59 5.70
C ASP A 163 -8.83 6.85 7.21
N PHE A 164 -10.06 6.80 7.70
CA PHE A 164 -10.35 6.90 9.13
C PHE A 164 -10.34 5.54 9.85
N GLY A 165 -9.89 4.48 9.18
CA GLY A 165 -9.95 3.11 9.68
C GLY A 165 -11.37 2.53 9.68
N GLY A 166 -11.54 1.37 10.31
CA GLY A 166 -12.84 0.73 10.56
C GLY A 166 -13.33 -0.27 9.53
N VAL A 167 -12.83 -0.22 8.28
CA VAL A 167 -13.15 -1.22 7.25
C VAL A 167 -11.92 -2.10 6.98
N PRO A 168 -12.00 -3.44 7.17
CA PRO A 168 -10.88 -4.33 6.92
C PRO A 168 -10.37 -4.23 5.47
N THR A 169 -9.06 -4.38 5.27
CA THR A 169 -8.42 -4.36 3.94
C THR A 169 -8.03 -5.76 3.44
N VAL A 170 -8.63 -6.79 4.03
CA VAL A 170 -8.43 -8.21 3.70
C VAL A 170 -9.80 -8.85 3.65
N LEU A 171 -10.05 -9.72 2.67
CA LEU A 171 -11.31 -10.46 2.59
C LEU A 171 -11.31 -11.60 3.62
N PRO A 172 -12.45 -11.93 4.24
CA PRO A 172 -12.55 -13.07 5.13
C PRO A 172 -12.12 -14.38 4.45
N GLU A 173 -11.39 -15.22 5.18
CA GLU A 173 -11.07 -16.57 4.72
C GLU A 173 -12.33 -17.44 4.65
N LEU A 174 -12.33 -18.40 3.73
CA LEU A 174 -13.39 -19.39 3.62
C LEU A 174 -13.22 -20.43 4.73
N THR A 175 -14.23 -20.60 5.60
CA THR A 175 -14.15 -21.48 6.78
C THR A 175 -14.98 -22.76 6.65
N ASP A 176 -15.98 -22.80 5.78
CA ASP A 176 -16.84 -23.97 5.55
C ASP A 176 -16.29 -24.94 4.49
N ASP A 177 -16.88 -26.13 4.44
CA ASP A 177 -16.54 -27.19 3.49
C ASP A 177 -17.02 -26.90 2.05
N SER A 178 -16.25 -27.37 1.05
CA SER A 178 -16.58 -27.21 -0.37
C SER A 178 -17.98 -27.70 -0.73
N GLU A 179 -18.45 -28.78 -0.10
CA GLU A 179 -19.79 -29.32 -0.32
C GLU A 179 -20.89 -28.35 0.12
N MET A 180 -20.67 -27.55 1.16
CA MET A 180 -21.62 -26.54 1.62
C MET A 180 -21.74 -25.41 0.59
N TYR A 181 -20.62 -24.93 0.06
CA TYR A 181 -20.62 -23.89 -0.97
C TYR A 181 -21.34 -24.34 -2.24
N GLU A 182 -21.11 -25.55 -2.71
CA GLU A 182 -21.81 -26.12 -3.87
C GLU A 182 -23.33 -26.23 -3.64
N LYS A 183 -23.75 -26.70 -2.45
CA LYS A 183 -25.16 -26.74 -2.06
C LYS A 183 -25.79 -25.35 -2.05
N ASN A 184 -25.08 -24.36 -1.51
CA ASN A 184 -25.54 -22.97 -1.48
C ASN A 184 -25.71 -22.42 -2.90
N ILE A 185 -24.70 -22.57 -3.76
CA ILE A 185 -24.75 -22.12 -5.16
C ILE A 185 -25.91 -22.79 -5.89
N MET A 186 -26.11 -24.11 -5.73
CA MET A 186 -27.20 -24.84 -6.38
C MET A 186 -28.58 -24.35 -5.91
N ARG A 187 -28.78 -24.24 -4.59
CA ARG A 187 -30.02 -23.74 -3.99
C ARG A 187 -30.38 -22.35 -4.49
N LYS A 188 -29.40 -21.43 -4.45
CA LYS A 188 -29.54 -20.03 -4.87
C LYS A 188 -29.73 -19.89 -6.39
N THR A 189 -29.08 -20.74 -7.18
CA THR A 189 -29.29 -20.82 -8.65
C THR A 189 -30.74 -21.16 -9.00
N ARG A 190 -31.36 -22.13 -8.29
CA ARG A 190 -32.76 -22.48 -8.51
C ARG A 190 -33.70 -21.33 -8.15
N LYS A 191 -33.47 -20.64 -7.03
CA LYS A 191 -34.26 -19.45 -6.64
C LYS A 191 -34.20 -18.35 -7.69
N ARG A 192 -33.02 -18.06 -8.25
CA ARG A 192 -32.83 -17.07 -9.33
C ARG A 192 -33.57 -17.41 -10.63
N LEU A 193 -33.85 -18.69 -10.86
CA LEU A 193 -34.54 -19.17 -12.05
C LEU A 193 -36.01 -19.56 -11.80
N ALA A 194 -36.58 -19.24 -10.62
CA ALA A 194 -37.93 -19.67 -10.24
C ALA A 194 -39.03 -19.18 -11.21
N SER A 195 -38.83 -18.06 -11.90
CA SER A 195 -39.73 -17.51 -12.91
C SER A 195 -39.52 -18.06 -14.34
N SER A 196 -38.55 -18.97 -14.54
CA SER A 196 -38.27 -19.55 -15.86
C SER A 196 -39.29 -20.62 -16.28
N SER A 197 -39.60 -20.67 -17.57
CA SER A 197 -40.41 -21.74 -18.20
C SER A 197 -39.91 -23.14 -17.84
N VAL A 198 -40.83 -24.03 -17.43
CA VAL A 198 -40.55 -25.40 -16.95
C VAL A 198 -39.76 -26.23 -17.96
N ASP A 199 -40.10 -26.13 -19.25
CA ASP A 199 -39.53 -26.97 -20.33
C ASP A 199 -38.01 -26.83 -20.53
N LYS A 200 -37.38 -25.79 -19.95
CA LYS A 200 -35.93 -25.56 -20.04
C LYS A 200 -35.25 -25.32 -18.69
N LEU A 201 -35.98 -25.46 -17.59
CA LEU A 201 -35.50 -25.05 -16.27
C LEU A 201 -34.23 -25.78 -15.87
N GLU A 202 -34.21 -27.12 -15.90
CA GLU A 202 -33.04 -27.91 -15.48
C GLU A 202 -31.80 -27.63 -16.35
N SER A 203 -31.97 -27.43 -17.66
CA SER A 203 -30.86 -27.06 -18.55
C SER A 203 -30.26 -25.69 -18.23
N LYS A 204 -31.12 -24.72 -17.83
CA LYS A 204 -30.69 -23.38 -17.41
C LYS A 204 -30.03 -23.41 -16.04
N VAL A 205 -30.59 -24.19 -15.10
CA VAL A 205 -30.03 -24.40 -13.75
C VAL A 205 -28.63 -25.00 -13.87
N ALA A 206 -28.46 -26.09 -14.63
CA ALA A 206 -27.15 -26.72 -14.82
C ALA A 206 -26.11 -25.73 -15.37
N ARG A 207 -26.47 -24.96 -16.42
CA ARG A 207 -25.54 -23.99 -17.03
C ARG A 207 -25.19 -22.85 -16.07
N LEU A 208 -26.18 -22.26 -15.39
CA LEU A 208 -25.95 -21.15 -14.47
C LEU A 208 -25.16 -21.60 -13.23
N TYR A 209 -25.45 -22.81 -12.73
CA TYR A 209 -24.70 -23.45 -11.65
C TYR A 209 -23.23 -23.62 -12.03
N THR A 210 -22.93 -24.25 -13.16
CA THR A 210 -21.55 -24.50 -13.61
C THR A 210 -20.77 -23.19 -13.79
N ASN A 211 -21.42 -22.13 -14.31
CA ASN A 211 -20.77 -20.83 -14.46
C ASN A 211 -20.50 -20.18 -13.11
N THR A 212 -21.48 -20.16 -12.20
CA THR A 212 -21.32 -19.56 -10.87
C THR A 212 -20.28 -20.31 -10.04
N LEU A 213 -20.25 -21.64 -10.12
CA LEU A 213 -19.23 -22.45 -9.46
C LEU A 213 -17.83 -22.16 -10.00
N ARG A 214 -17.67 -22.03 -11.32
CA ARG A 214 -16.38 -21.65 -11.92
C ARG A 214 -15.91 -20.28 -11.44
N GLU A 215 -16.80 -19.28 -11.45
CA GLU A 215 -16.51 -17.94 -10.96
C GLU A 215 -16.14 -17.94 -9.48
N PHE A 216 -16.83 -18.75 -8.67
CA PHE A 216 -16.47 -18.98 -7.28
C PHE A 216 -15.10 -19.66 -7.13
N LEU A 217 -14.72 -20.63 -7.94
CA LEU A 217 -13.38 -21.23 -7.80
C LEU A 217 -12.27 -20.29 -8.28
N ASP A 218 -12.56 -19.42 -9.25
CA ASP A 218 -11.60 -18.51 -9.87
C ASP A 218 -11.36 -17.21 -9.06
N HIS A 219 -12.24 -16.84 -8.12
CA HIS A 219 -12.12 -15.57 -7.38
C HIS A 219 -10.80 -15.44 -6.61
N GLY A 220 -10.41 -16.48 -5.87
CA GLY A 220 -9.19 -16.48 -5.05
C GLY A 220 -7.92 -16.32 -5.87
N PRO A 221 -7.66 -17.19 -6.87
CA PRO A 221 -6.51 -17.04 -7.78
C PRO A 221 -6.49 -15.70 -8.51
N HIS A 222 -7.66 -15.15 -8.87
CA HIS A 222 -7.74 -13.85 -9.53
C HIS A 222 -7.33 -12.71 -8.59
N LEU A 223 -7.86 -12.65 -7.38
CA LEU A 223 -7.48 -11.65 -6.38
C LEU A 223 -6.01 -11.76 -5.99
N LYS A 224 -5.49 -12.98 -5.87
CA LYS A 224 -4.07 -13.23 -5.63
C LYS A 224 -3.19 -12.61 -6.73
N ARG A 225 -3.55 -12.77 -8.01
CA ARG A 225 -2.81 -12.12 -9.12
C ARG A 225 -2.84 -10.59 -9.01
N ILE A 226 -3.96 -10.00 -8.62
CA ILE A 226 -4.05 -8.55 -8.37
C ILE A 226 -3.13 -8.15 -7.21
N ASN A 227 -3.15 -8.91 -6.11
CA ASN A 227 -2.26 -8.67 -4.97
C ASN A 227 -0.79 -8.78 -5.35
N ASP A 228 -0.40 -9.82 -6.08
CA ASP A 228 0.99 -10.06 -6.48
C ASP A 228 1.49 -8.97 -7.44
N THR A 229 0.61 -8.43 -8.30
CA THR A 229 0.96 -7.40 -9.29
C THR A 229 0.88 -5.98 -8.72
N ALA A 230 -0.15 -5.68 -7.91
CA ALA A 230 -0.45 -4.35 -7.40
C ALA A 230 -1.04 -4.43 -5.97
N PRO A 231 -0.22 -4.69 -4.93
CA PRO A 231 -0.68 -4.85 -3.55
C PRO A 231 -1.53 -3.68 -3.02
N THR A 232 -1.14 -2.45 -3.36
CA THR A 232 -1.87 -1.25 -2.92
C THR A 232 -3.25 -1.15 -3.56
N LEU A 233 -3.39 -1.56 -4.83
CA LEU A 233 -4.68 -1.63 -5.50
C LEU A 233 -5.55 -2.74 -4.90
N HIS A 234 -4.95 -3.90 -4.62
CA HIS A 234 -5.63 -5.02 -3.98
C HIS A 234 -6.19 -4.65 -2.60
N SER A 235 -5.39 -3.97 -1.75
CA SER A 235 -5.83 -3.50 -0.43
C SER A 235 -7.04 -2.55 -0.53
N ARG A 236 -7.01 -1.61 -1.49
CA ARG A 236 -8.13 -0.70 -1.76
C ARG A 236 -9.38 -1.46 -2.26
N LEU A 237 -9.19 -2.43 -3.14
CA LEU A 237 -10.28 -3.28 -3.65
C LEU A 237 -10.90 -4.11 -2.54
N ALA A 238 -10.10 -4.76 -1.69
CA ALA A 238 -10.59 -5.55 -0.56
C ALA A 238 -11.40 -4.69 0.42
N ARG A 239 -10.93 -3.48 0.72
CA ARG A 239 -11.69 -2.51 1.52
C ARG A 239 -13.03 -2.15 0.88
N LEU A 240 -13.03 -1.86 -0.42
CA LEU A 240 -14.25 -1.53 -1.16
C LEU A 240 -15.26 -2.67 -1.10
N ILE A 241 -14.80 -3.91 -1.32
CA ILE A 241 -15.65 -5.11 -1.24
C ILE A 241 -16.22 -5.27 0.17
N ASN A 242 -15.39 -5.21 1.21
CA ASN A 242 -15.84 -5.33 2.61
C ASN A 242 -16.83 -4.21 2.99
N GLY A 243 -16.61 -2.99 2.50
CA GLY A 243 -17.53 -1.88 2.71
C GLY A 243 -18.86 -2.09 1.98
N TYR A 244 -18.83 -2.65 0.77
CA TYR A 244 -20.04 -2.95 0.01
C TYR A 244 -20.81 -4.13 0.61
N GLU A 245 -20.12 -5.12 1.18
CA GLU A 245 -20.73 -6.27 1.85
C GLU A 245 -21.61 -5.84 3.04
N ALA A 246 -21.21 -4.80 3.78
CA ALA A 246 -22.06 -4.20 4.81
C ALA A 246 -23.37 -3.63 4.26
N ASP A 247 -23.35 -3.09 3.04
CA ASP A 247 -24.56 -2.56 2.36
C ASP A 247 -25.45 -3.68 1.81
N ILE A 248 -24.91 -4.90 1.59
CA ILE A 248 -25.67 -6.04 1.04
C ILE A 248 -26.74 -6.52 2.02
N GLY A 249 -26.43 -6.61 3.32
CA GLY A 249 -27.40 -7.07 4.32
C GLY A 249 -28.67 -6.22 4.31
N GLU A 250 -28.52 -4.90 4.41
CA GLU A 250 -29.64 -3.96 4.32
C GLU A 250 -30.36 -4.04 2.97
N THR A 251 -29.60 -4.21 1.87
CA THR A 251 -30.20 -4.34 0.54
C THR A 251 -31.04 -5.60 0.42
N CYS A 252 -30.59 -6.74 0.97
CA CYS A 252 -31.33 -7.99 0.99
C CYS A 252 -32.63 -7.85 1.81
N ASP A 253 -32.54 -7.29 3.02
CA ASP A 253 -33.69 -7.13 3.93
C ASP A 253 -34.78 -6.20 3.37
N THR A 254 -34.39 -5.20 2.59
CA THR A 254 -35.31 -4.19 2.05
C THR A 254 -35.74 -4.45 0.60
N TRP A 255 -35.25 -5.52 -0.02
CA TRP A 255 -35.47 -5.77 -1.45
C TRP A 255 -36.91 -6.17 -1.76
N VAL A 256 -37.45 -5.59 -2.83
CA VAL A 256 -38.73 -5.99 -3.42
C VAL A 256 -38.49 -6.28 -4.90
N GLY A 257 -38.45 -7.56 -5.25
CA GLY A 257 -38.21 -8.04 -6.61
C GLY A 257 -37.80 -9.51 -6.64
N THR A 258 -37.38 -10.01 -7.80
CA THR A 258 -36.91 -11.38 -7.94
C THR A 258 -35.47 -11.55 -7.43
N PRO A 259 -35.06 -12.76 -7.03
CA PRO A 259 -33.67 -13.04 -6.65
C PRO A 259 -32.65 -12.74 -7.76
N GLN A 260 -33.06 -12.88 -9.03
CA GLN A 260 -32.21 -12.53 -10.16
C GLN A 260 -31.98 -11.02 -10.26
N GLU A 261 -33.03 -10.20 -10.12
CA GLU A 261 -32.91 -8.74 -10.15
C GLU A 261 -32.08 -8.23 -8.96
N LEU A 262 -32.22 -8.82 -7.77
CA LEU A 262 -31.35 -8.50 -6.62
C LEU A 262 -29.87 -8.77 -6.94
N THR A 263 -29.59 -9.94 -7.54
CA THR A 263 -28.23 -10.34 -7.91
C THR A 263 -27.63 -9.40 -8.96
N GLU A 264 -28.43 -8.98 -9.93
CA GLU A 264 -28.02 -8.01 -10.95
C GLU A 264 -27.75 -6.64 -10.32
N LYS A 265 -28.64 -6.15 -9.46
CA LYS A 265 -28.45 -4.89 -8.73
C LYS A 265 -27.16 -4.88 -7.90
N ILE A 266 -26.91 -5.96 -7.14
CA ILE A 266 -25.70 -6.10 -6.33
C ILE A 266 -24.45 -6.09 -7.22
N ARG A 267 -24.46 -6.85 -8.33
CA ARG A 267 -23.33 -6.95 -9.26
C ARG A 267 -23.05 -5.63 -9.97
N ASP A 268 -24.08 -4.98 -10.46
CA ASP A 268 -23.94 -3.76 -11.26
C ASP A 268 -23.53 -2.60 -10.34
N GLY A 269 -24.10 -2.49 -9.13
CA GLY A 269 -23.67 -1.53 -8.12
C GLY A 269 -22.23 -1.72 -7.66
N LEU A 270 -21.76 -2.97 -7.50
CA LEU A 270 -20.36 -3.25 -7.20
C LEU A 270 -19.45 -2.85 -8.37
N THR A 271 -19.86 -3.12 -9.62
CA THR A 271 -19.11 -2.72 -10.82
C THR A 271 -18.96 -1.20 -10.88
N GLU A 272 -20.04 -0.45 -10.68
CA GLU A 272 -20.03 1.01 -10.67
C GLU A 272 -19.12 1.57 -9.57
N ARG A 273 -19.17 1.00 -8.36
CA ARG A 273 -18.34 1.44 -7.24
C ARG A 273 -16.86 1.18 -7.50
N ILE A 274 -16.51 0.01 -8.04
CA ILE A 274 -15.13 -0.30 -8.45
C ILE A 274 -14.63 0.73 -9.45
N ILE A 275 -15.42 1.08 -10.47
CA ILE A 275 -15.01 2.07 -11.47
C ILE A 275 -14.83 3.45 -10.87
N LYS A 276 -15.82 3.89 -10.07
CA LYS A 276 -15.79 5.21 -9.44
C LYS A 276 -14.55 5.42 -8.57
N GLU A 277 -14.11 4.39 -7.86
CA GLU A 277 -13.02 4.50 -6.89
C GLU A 277 -11.64 4.04 -7.41
N LEU A 278 -11.61 3.09 -8.35
CA LEU A 278 -10.37 2.41 -8.76
C LEU A 278 -9.98 2.65 -10.23
N ALA A 279 -10.77 3.40 -11.01
CA ALA A 279 -10.33 3.84 -12.33
C ALA A 279 -9.15 4.84 -12.22
N PRO A 280 -8.24 4.88 -13.21
CA PRO A 280 -8.19 4.02 -14.41
C PRO A 280 -7.46 2.70 -14.18
N ALA A 281 -7.02 2.40 -12.95
CA ALA A 281 -6.25 1.19 -12.65
C ALA A 281 -7.04 -0.10 -12.88
N ILE A 282 -8.37 -0.04 -12.72
CA ILE A 282 -9.32 -1.07 -13.14
C ILE A 282 -10.28 -0.44 -14.14
N ASP A 283 -10.34 -1.00 -15.35
CA ASP A 283 -11.27 -0.57 -16.40
C ASP A 283 -12.64 -1.23 -16.23
N LEU A 284 -13.63 -0.83 -17.04
CA LEU A 284 -15.00 -1.35 -16.94
C LEU A 284 -15.05 -2.87 -17.11
N THR A 285 -14.24 -3.41 -18.01
CA THR A 285 -14.16 -4.85 -18.26
C THR A 285 -13.65 -5.60 -17.04
N GLY A 286 -12.56 -5.11 -16.44
CA GLY A 286 -11.98 -5.65 -15.21
C GLY A 286 -12.94 -5.53 -14.03
N ALA A 287 -13.61 -4.39 -13.88
CA ALA A 287 -14.59 -4.17 -12.82
C ALA A 287 -15.76 -5.16 -12.92
N ALA A 288 -16.32 -5.34 -14.11
CA ALA A 288 -17.40 -6.30 -14.34
C ALA A 288 -16.96 -7.76 -14.10
N GLN A 289 -15.70 -8.10 -14.45
CA GLN A 289 -15.15 -9.42 -14.13
C GLN A 289 -15.00 -9.62 -12.62
N ILE A 290 -14.41 -8.67 -11.90
CA ILE A 290 -14.23 -8.73 -10.46
C ILE A 290 -15.60 -8.84 -9.78
N ALA A 291 -16.57 -8.02 -10.16
CA ALA A 291 -17.91 -8.05 -9.58
C ALA A 291 -18.59 -9.42 -9.76
N ARG A 292 -18.44 -10.09 -10.92
CA ARG A 292 -18.94 -11.46 -11.12
C ARG A 292 -18.30 -12.46 -10.15
N LEU A 293 -16.98 -12.43 -10.01
CA LEU A 293 -16.24 -13.33 -9.13
C LEU A 293 -16.63 -13.13 -7.65
N ILE A 294 -16.77 -11.88 -7.22
CA ILE A 294 -17.13 -11.55 -5.83
C ILE A 294 -18.60 -11.89 -5.54
N VAL A 295 -19.53 -11.62 -6.46
CA VAL A 295 -20.93 -12.02 -6.29
C VAL A 295 -21.07 -13.55 -6.26
N ALA A 296 -20.30 -14.28 -7.07
CA ALA A 296 -20.25 -15.75 -6.97
C ALA A 296 -19.76 -16.23 -5.60
N ARG A 297 -18.76 -15.56 -5.01
CA ARG A 297 -18.33 -15.78 -3.63
C ARG A 297 -19.47 -15.52 -2.64
N TRP A 298 -20.13 -14.37 -2.69
CA TRP A 298 -21.23 -14.03 -1.77
C TRP A 298 -22.46 -14.96 -1.91
N ILE A 299 -22.72 -15.48 -3.11
CA ILE A 299 -23.72 -16.54 -3.30
C ILE A 299 -23.30 -17.80 -2.53
N ALA A 300 -22.03 -18.22 -2.68
CA ALA A 300 -21.51 -19.43 -2.04
C ALA A 300 -21.46 -19.35 -0.51
N VAL A 301 -20.95 -18.24 0.05
CA VAL A 301 -20.79 -18.01 1.51
C VAL A 301 -22.05 -17.46 2.19
N CYS A 302 -23.17 -17.46 1.47
CA CYS A 302 -24.48 -17.03 1.96
C CYS A 302 -24.75 -15.52 2.15
N GLU A 303 -23.81 -14.61 1.94
CA GLU A 303 -24.00 -13.15 2.12
C GLU A 303 -25.17 -12.52 1.31
N VAL A 304 -25.50 -13.04 0.12
CA VAL A 304 -26.70 -12.56 -0.61
C VAL A 304 -27.92 -13.40 -0.25
N ASP A 305 -28.77 -12.94 0.66
CA ASP A 305 -29.99 -13.68 1.01
C ASP A 305 -31.11 -13.51 -0.03
N TYR A 306 -31.86 -14.59 -0.26
CA TYR A 306 -33.03 -14.66 -1.14
C TYR A 306 -34.25 -15.25 -0.41
N ASP A 307 -34.20 -15.36 0.91
CA ASP A 307 -35.34 -15.76 1.75
C ASP A 307 -36.39 -14.64 1.85
#